data_AF-K7LBE8-F1
#
_entry.id   AF-K7LBE8-F1
#
_cell.length_a   1.000
_cell.length_b   1.000
_cell.length_c   1.000
_cell.angle_alpha   90.00
_cell.angle_beta   90.00
_cell.angle_gamma   90.00
#
_symmetry.space_group_name_H-M   'P 1'
#
loop_
_entity.id
_entity.type
_entity.pdbx_description
1 polymer ?
#
loop_
_entity_poly.entity_id
_entity_poly.type
_entity_poly.pdbx_seq_one_letter_code
_entity_poly.pdbx_strand_id
1 'polypeptide(L)'
;MPASFVRLFFHDCFVQAHGPFLKFPLGRRDSLTANRTLANENLPAPFFNLTQLKAAFAVQGLDTTDLVALSANKCAHSFGRSAHCLFILDRLYNFSGGPNNLVNFDPTTPFKLDKNYYSNVKVKKGLLQSDQELFSTPGADTIPIVNKFSGDQIAFLKLQ
;
A
#
# COMPACT_ATOMS: atom_id res chain seq x y z
N MET A 1 20.25 -2.15 -6.07
CA MET A 1 19.64 -3.02 -7.10
C MET A 1 19.43 -2.19 -8.36
N PRO A 2 19.63 -2.76 -9.56
CA PRO A 2 19.33 -2.07 -10.82
C PRO A 2 17.85 -1.71 -10.96
N ALA A 3 17.53 -0.58 -11.59
CA ALA A 3 16.17 -0.06 -11.75
C ALA A 3 15.27 -1.01 -12.55
N SER A 4 15.81 -1.64 -13.60
CA SER A 4 15.11 -2.63 -14.42
C SER A 4 14.75 -3.90 -13.64
N PHE A 5 15.64 -4.34 -12.74
CA PHE A 5 15.37 -5.49 -11.87
C PHE A 5 14.26 -5.21 -10.85
N VAL A 6 14.27 -4.03 -10.24
CA VAL A 6 13.20 -3.63 -9.30
C VAL A 6 11.84 -3.64 -10.01
N ARG A 7 11.76 -3.11 -11.23
CA ARG A 7 10.49 -3.10 -11.98
C ARG A 7 10.01 -4.50 -12.32
N LEU A 8 10.91 -5.38 -12.78
CA LEU A 8 10.56 -6.76 -13.12
C LEU A 8 10.10 -7.54 -11.88
N PHE A 9 10.78 -7.38 -10.75
CA PHE A 9 10.38 -8.00 -9.49
C PHE A 9 8.94 -7.63 -9.09
N PHE A 10 8.59 -6.34 -9.16
CA PHE A 10 7.22 -5.91 -8.83
C PHE A 10 6.19 -6.44 -9.83
N HIS A 11 6.53 -6.53 -11.12
CA HIS A 11 5.65 -7.17 -12.11
C HIS A 11 5.39 -8.63 -11.77
N ASP A 12 6.45 -9.40 -11.54
CA ASP A 12 6.33 -10.84 -11.32
C ASP A 12 5.61 -11.13 -10.01
N CYS A 13 5.87 -10.34 -8.97
CA CYS A 13 5.13 -10.39 -7.72
C CYS A 13 3.63 -10.12 -7.93
N PHE A 14 3.29 -9.09 -8.73
CA PHE A 14 1.89 -8.74 -9.01
C PHE A 14 1.16 -9.88 -9.71
N VAL A 15 1.80 -10.51 -10.70
CA VAL A 15 1.27 -11.68 -11.41
C VAL A 15 1.16 -12.88 -10.46
N GLN A 16 2.16 -13.14 -9.63
CA GLN A 16 2.12 -14.22 -8.63
C GLN A 16 1.02 -14.01 -7.57
N ALA A 17 0.70 -12.76 -7.25
CA ALA A 17 -0.40 -12.40 -6.36
C ALA A 17 -1.78 -12.46 -7.05
N HIS A 18 -1.88 -13.04 -8.25
CA HIS A 18 -3.09 -13.17 -9.07
C HIS A 18 -3.61 -11.84 -9.65
N GLY A 19 -2.74 -10.84 -9.79
CA GLY A 19 -3.02 -9.63 -10.57
C GLY A 19 -2.99 -9.89 -12.08
N PRO A 20 -3.58 -9.00 -12.90
CA PRO A 20 -3.50 -9.10 -14.36
C PRO A 20 -2.05 -9.00 -14.86
N PHE A 21 -1.79 -9.61 -16.02
CA PHE A 21 -0.53 -9.40 -16.71
C PHE A 21 -0.51 -8.01 -17.35
N LEU A 22 0.55 -7.23 -17.12
CA LEU A 22 0.69 -5.87 -17.61
C LEU A 22 2.03 -5.69 -18.31
N LYS A 23 1.98 -5.22 -19.55
CA LYS A 23 3.20 -4.99 -20.33
C LYS A 23 3.86 -3.70 -19.86
N PHE A 24 4.99 -3.81 -19.18
CA PHE A 24 5.67 -2.63 -18.66
C PHE A 24 6.69 -2.04 -19.63
N PRO A 25 6.78 -0.68 -19.72
CA PRO A 25 7.87 -0.01 -20.41
C PRO A 25 9.21 -0.35 -19.76
N LEU A 26 10.18 -0.72 -20.60
CA LEU A 26 11.57 -0.98 -20.21
C LEU A 26 12.47 0.21 -20.57
N GLY A 27 13.75 0.14 -20.20
CA GLY A 27 14.76 1.13 -20.61
C GLY A 27 15.17 2.16 -19.56
N ARG A 28 14.72 2.03 -18.30
CA ARG A 28 15.29 2.84 -17.21
C ARG A 28 16.77 2.47 -16.99
N ARG A 29 17.60 3.48 -16.77
CA ARG A 29 19.03 3.37 -16.46
C ARG A 29 19.27 3.52 -14.96
N ASP A 30 20.35 2.92 -14.48
CA ASP A 30 20.74 2.98 -13.07
C ASP A 30 21.36 4.34 -12.72
N SER A 31 21.02 4.86 -11.53
CA SER A 31 21.68 6.05 -10.96
C SER A 31 23.07 5.69 -10.45
N LEU A 32 23.99 6.67 -10.48
CA LEU A 32 25.32 6.55 -9.86
C LEU A 32 25.36 7.13 -8.43
N THR A 33 24.26 7.71 -7.96
CA THR A 33 24.15 8.35 -6.66
C THR A 33 22.90 7.89 -5.91
N ALA A 34 22.95 7.99 -4.58
CA ALA A 34 21.83 7.75 -3.68
C ALA A 34 21.60 8.98 -2.80
N ASN A 35 20.37 9.20 -2.33
CA ASN A 35 20.03 10.32 -1.46
C ASN A 35 19.16 9.84 -0.29
N ARG A 36 19.77 9.69 0.89
CA ARG A 36 19.08 9.25 2.10
C ARG A 36 18.13 10.33 2.62
N THR A 37 18.55 11.59 2.60
CA THR A 37 17.74 12.70 3.10
C THR A 37 16.43 12.79 2.32
N LEU A 38 16.51 12.75 0.99
CA LEU A 38 15.32 12.79 0.14
C LEU A 38 14.42 11.57 0.32
N ALA A 39 14.99 10.40 0.63
CA ALA A 39 14.18 9.21 0.95
C ALA A 39 13.40 9.41 2.26
N ASN A 40 14.02 9.98 3.29
CA ASN A 40 13.36 10.24 4.57
C ASN A 40 12.27 11.32 4.46
N GLU A 41 12.40 12.24 3.51
CA GLU A 41 11.43 13.32 3.28
C GLU A 41 10.25 12.87 2.40
N ASN A 42 10.52 12.05 1.37
CA ASN A 42 9.51 11.72 0.34
C ASN A 42 8.76 10.41 0.60
N LEU A 43 9.25 9.53 1.47
CA LEU A 43 8.54 8.28 1.77
C LEU A 43 7.42 8.52 2.79
N PRO A 44 6.16 8.19 2.46
CA PRO A 44 5.05 8.37 3.39
C PRO A 44 5.19 7.41 4.58
N ALA A 45 4.96 7.94 5.79
CA ALA A 45 4.98 7.13 7.00
C ALA A 45 3.63 6.42 7.24
N PRO A 46 3.60 5.24 7.88
CA PRO A 46 2.36 4.49 8.13
C PRO A 46 1.38 5.18 9.09
N PHE A 47 1.85 6.19 9.82
CA PHE A 47 1.09 7.00 10.77
C PHE A 47 0.68 8.39 10.20
N PHE A 48 0.87 8.61 8.90
CA PHE A 48 0.39 9.83 8.25
C PHE A 48 -1.13 9.87 8.17
N ASN A 49 -1.70 11.05 8.39
CA ASN A 49 -3.10 11.32 8.12
C ASN A 49 -3.36 11.46 6.61
N LEU A 50 -4.64 11.47 6.22
CA LEU A 50 -5.01 11.51 4.79
C LEU A 50 -4.45 12.72 4.04
N THR A 51 -4.41 13.90 4.66
CA THR A 51 -3.85 15.12 4.04
C THR A 51 -2.36 14.95 3.74
N GLN A 52 -1.59 14.37 4.67
CA GLN A 52 -0.17 14.09 4.50
C GLN A 52 0.08 13.02 3.44
N LEU A 53 -0.73 11.96 3.41
CA LEU A 53 -0.64 10.91 2.38
C LEU A 53 -0.86 11.49 0.98
N LYS A 54 -1.91 12.31 0.80
CA LYS A 54 -2.19 12.96 -0.49
C LYS A 54 -1.07 13.90 -0.91
N ALA A 55 -0.52 14.67 0.02
CA ALA A 55 0.61 15.55 -0.26
C ALA A 55 1.84 14.75 -0.72
N ALA A 56 2.17 13.65 -0.04
CA ALA A 56 3.31 12.81 -0.41
C ALA A 56 3.17 12.19 -1.81
N PHE A 57 1.96 11.74 -2.18
CA PHE A 57 1.68 11.21 -3.52
C PHE A 57 1.70 12.29 -4.60
N ALA A 58 1.16 13.47 -4.30
CA ALA A 58 1.17 14.60 -5.23
C ALA A 58 2.59 15.05 -5.60
N VAL A 59 3.56 14.98 -4.68
CA VAL A 59 4.98 15.25 -4.97
C VAL A 59 5.56 14.29 -6.02
N GLN A 60 4.99 13.09 -6.15
CA GLN A 60 5.36 12.10 -7.17
C GLN A 60 4.50 12.18 -8.44
N GLY A 61 3.60 13.16 -8.54
CA GLY A 61 2.66 13.29 -9.66
C GLY A 61 1.55 12.24 -9.66
N LEU A 62 1.25 11.65 -8.50
CA LEU A 62 0.18 10.67 -8.32
C LEU A 62 -1.04 11.32 -7.67
N ASP A 63 -2.23 10.93 -8.11
CA ASP A 63 -3.50 11.50 -7.63
C ASP A 63 -4.13 10.71 -6.47
N THR A 64 -5.32 11.12 -6.03
CA THR A 64 -6.07 10.43 -4.97
C THR A 64 -6.46 9.01 -5.36
N THR A 65 -6.72 8.75 -6.65
CA THR A 65 -7.06 7.41 -7.15
C THR A 65 -5.84 6.51 -7.08
N ASP A 66 -4.67 7.01 -7.49
CA ASP A 66 -3.40 6.31 -7.40
C ASP A 66 -3.05 5.98 -5.96
N LEU A 67 -3.27 6.92 -5.02
CA LEU A 67 -3.11 6.67 -3.59
C LEU A 67 -3.92 5.46 -3.14
N VAL A 68 -5.24 5.46 -3.37
CA VAL A 68 -6.12 4.37 -2.92
C VAL A 68 -5.82 3.06 -3.65
N ALA A 69 -5.46 3.09 -4.93
CA ALA A 69 -5.12 1.91 -5.71
C ALA A 69 -3.79 1.28 -5.25
N LEU A 70 -2.77 2.10 -5.00
CA LEU A 70 -1.43 1.63 -4.61
C LEU A 70 -1.36 1.22 -3.13
N SER A 71 -2.21 1.75 -2.25
CA SER A 71 -2.28 1.29 -0.85
C SER A 71 -2.69 -0.18 -0.70
N ALA A 72 -3.46 -0.72 -1.65
CA ALA A 72 -3.85 -2.13 -1.66
C ALA A 72 -2.74 -3.08 -2.19
N ASN A 73 -1.60 -2.55 -2.62
CA ASN A 73 -0.53 -3.32 -3.24
C ASN A 73 0.04 -4.36 -2.25
N LYS A 74 -0.26 -5.62 -2.53
CA LYS A 74 0.27 -6.78 -1.79
C LYS A 74 1.78 -6.92 -1.93
N CYS A 75 2.39 -6.58 -3.05
CA CYS A 75 3.84 -6.71 -3.21
C CYS A 75 4.63 -5.75 -2.31
N ALA A 76 4.04 -4.61 -1.94
CA ALA A 76 4.60 -3.73 -0.93
C ALA A 76 4.45 -4.30 0.50
N HIS A 77 3.41 -5.11 0.75
CA HIS A 77 2.97 -5.50 2.09
C HIS A 77 2.94 -7.03 2.39
N SER A 78 3.25 -7.91 1.44
CA SER A 78 2.93 -9.35 1.52
C SER A 78 4.14 -10.26 1.28
N PHE A 79 5.07 -9.89 0.39
CA PHE A 79 6.33 -10.66 0.25
C PHE A 79 7.41 -10.24 1.24
N GLY A 80 7.26 -9.08 1.87
CA GLY A 80 7.89 -8.79 3.16
C GLY A 80 6.92 -9.19 4.25
N ARG A 81 7.25 -10.21 5.03
CA ARG A 81 6.47 -10.50 6.23
C ARG A 81 6.42 -9.24 7.10
N SER A 82 5.22 -8.67 7.18
CA SER A 82 4.67 -7.87 8.28
C SER A 82 5.06 -6.42 8.44
N ALA A 83 4.05 -5.63 8.81
CA ALA A 83 4.28 -4.49 9.68
C ALA A 83 4.96 -5.06 10.93
N HIS A 84 6.23 -4.71 11.14
CA HIS A 84 6.80 -4.80 12.48
C HIS A 84 5.80 -4.16 13.44
N CYS A 85 5.51 -4.82 14.56
CA CYS A 85 4.51 -4.32 15.50
C CYS A 85 4.74 -2.85 15.84
N LEU A 86 5.99 -2.38 15.82
CA LEU A 86 6.38 -0.97 15.94
C LEU A 86 5.50 0.02 15.16
N PHE A 87 5.03 -0.32 13.96
CA PHE A 87 4.20 0.56 13.13
C PHE A 87 2.70 0.54 13.46
N ILE A 88 2.26 -0.36 14.34
CA ILE A 88 0.87 -0.49 14.79
C ILE A 88 0.72 -0.43 16.32
N LEU A 89 1.82 -0.36 17.07
CA LEU A 89 1.81 -0.36 18.54
C LEU A 89 1.01 0.82 19.10
N ASP A 90 1.00 1.97 18.41
CA ASP A 90 0.20 3.12 18.82
C ASP A 90 -1.32 2.82 18.83
N ARG A 91 -1.75 1.86 18.01
CA ARG A 91 -3.16 1.45 17.86
C ARG A 91 -3.56 0.33 18.80
N LEU A 92 -2.59 -0.31 19.47
CA LEU A 92 -2.79 -1.48 20.31
C LEU A 92 -2.20 -1.20 21.70
N TYR A 93 -3.03 -0.67 22.60
CA TYR A 93 -2.67 -0.60 24.01
C TYR A 93 -2.33 -2.01 24.51
N ASN A 94 -1.09 -2.22 24.96
CA ASN A 94 -0.64 -3.42 25.67
C ASN A 94 -0.60 -4.71 24.80
N PHE A 95 -0.01 -4.62 23.60
CA PHE A 95 0.25 -5.79 22.78
C PHE A 95 1.26 -6.72 23.48
N SER A 96 0.81 -7.94 23.84
CA SER A 96 1.62 -8.95 24.53
C SER A 96 2.65 -9.65 23.63
N GLY A 97 2.64 -9.35 22.32
CA GLY A 97 3.68 -9.76 21.40
C GLY A 97 4.81 -8.73 21.37
N GLY A 98 6.06 -9.17 21.37
CA GLY A 98 7.19 -8.26 21.27
C GLY A 98 7.14 -7.39 19.99
N PRO A 99 7.92 -6.30 19.92
CA PRO A 99 7.91 -5.35 18.80
C PRO A 99 8.29 -5.95 17.43
N ASN A 100 8.81 -7.18 17.43
CA ASN A 100 9.28 -7.89 16.24
C ASN A 100 8.31 -8.99 15.78
N ASN A 101 7.14 -9.10 16.39
CA ASN A 101 6.13 -10.05 15.93
C ASN A 101 5.56 -9.62 14.58
N LEU A 102 5.19 -10.63 13.81
CA LEU A 102 4.86 -10.52 12.40
C LEU A 102 3.37 -10.82 12.23
N VAL A 103 2.61 -9.86 11.69
CA VAL A 103 1.19 -9.99 11.34
C VAL A 103 0.96 -9.74 9.85
N ASN A 104 -0.13 -10.29 9.31
CA ASN A 104 -0.53 -10.05 7.91
C ASN A 104 -1.27 -8.72 7.79
N PHE A 105 -0.96 -7.92 6.78
CA PHE A 105 -1.68 -6.68 6.47
C PHE A 105 -3.13 -6.91 6.04
N ASP A 106 -3.38 -8.02 5.35
CA ASP A 106 -4.73 -8.47 5.03
C ASP A 106 -5.03 -9.76 5.81
N PRO A 107 -5.94 -9.70 6.80
CA PRO A 107 -6.32 -10.88 7.58
C PRO A 107 -7.23 -11.86 6.83
N THR A 108 -7.83 -11.47 5.70
CA THR A 108 -8.78 -12.29 4.94
C THR A 108 -8.06 -13.15 3.90
N THR A 109 -7.19 -12.53 3.11
CA THR A 109 -6.55 -13.17 1.95
C THR A 109 -5.07 -12.80 1.87
N PRO A 110 -4.22 -13.23 2.82
CA PRO A 110 -2.88 -12.67 3.05
C PRO A 110 -2.00 -12.56 1.79
N PHE A 111 -2.05 -13.55 0.89
CA PHE A 111 -1.17 -13.67 -0.27
C PHE A 111 -1.83 -13.35 -1.61
N LYS A 112 -3.11 -12.97 -1.62
CA LYS A 112 -3.84 -12.68 -2.86
C LYS A 112 -4.08 -11.19 -3.00
N LEU A 113 -3.86 -10.66 -4.19
CA LEU A 113 -4.28 -9.32 -4.56
C LEU A 113 -5.75 -9.35 -4.98
N ASP A 114 -6.61 -8.86 -4.09
CA ASP A 114 -8.03 -8.80 -4.32
C ASP A 114 -8.66 -7.63 -3.58
N LYS A 115 -9.97 -7.47 -3.79
CA LYS A 115 -10.73 -6.37 -3.19
C LYS A 115 -10.90 -6.47 -1.68
N ASN A 116 -10.49 -7.57 -1.04
CA ASN A 116 -10.72 -7.76 0.40
C ASN A 116 -9.94 -6.77 1.24
N TYR A 117 -8.82 -6.23 0.74
CA TYR A 117 -8.18 -5.07 1.35
C TYR A 117 -9.19 -3.94 1.61
N TYR A 118 -9.93 -3.52 0.58
CA TYR A 118 -10.94 -2.46 0.70
C TYR A 118 -12.12 -2.89 1.57
N SER A 119 -12.57 -4.14 1.46
CA SER A 119 -13.59 -4.69 2.35
C SER A 119 -13.17 -4.62 3.82
N ASN A 120 -11.91 -4.90 4.12
CA ASN A 120 -11.35 -4.86 5.47
C ASN A 120 -11.27 -3.44 6.01
N VAL A 121 -10.78 -2.49 5.22
CA VAL A 121 -10.75 -1.08 5.59
C VAL A 121 -12.18 -0.57 5.94
N LYS A 122 -13.21 -0.98 5.20
CA LYS A 122 -14.61 -0.61 5.50
C LYS A 122 -15.10 -1.11 6.86
N VAL A 123 -14.65 -2.29 7.28
CA VAL A 123 -15.02 -2.90 8.57
C VAL A 123 -13.97 -2.66 9.67
N LYS A 124 -13.18 -1.58 9.55
CA LYS A 124 -12.16 -1.17 10.52
C LYS A 124 -11.05 -2.20 10.76
N LYS A 125 -10.74 -3.01 9.75
CA LYS A 125 -9.67 -4.02 9.75
C LYS A 125 -8.43 -3.58 8.96
N GLY A 126 -8.32 -2.32 8.55
CA GLY A 126 -7.05 -1.78 8.03
C GLY A 126 -5.98 -1.84 9.11
N LEU A 127 -4.85 -2.48 8.82
CA LEU A 127 -3.81 -2.75 9.82
C LEU A 127 -3.05 -1.48 10.18
N LEU A 128 -2.56 -0.74 9.18
CA LEU A 128 -1.91 0.54 9.42
C LEU A 128 -2.93 1.64 9.68
N GLN A 129 -2.52 2.69 10.36
CA GLN A 129 -3.33 3.91 10.47
C GLN A 129 -3.61 4.46 9.07
N SER A 130 -2.58 4.60 8.24
CA SER A 130 -2.70 5.11 6.86
C SER A 130 -3.69 4.33 6.00
N ASP A 131 -3.82 3.01 6.17
CA ASP A 131 -4.84 2.20 5.50
C ASP A 131 -6.25 2.61 5.94
N GLN A 132 -6.42 2.81 7.25
CA GLN A 132 -7.74 3.09 7.84
C GLN A 132 -8.20 4.53 7.57
N GLU A 133 -7.28 5.49 7.44
CA GLU A 133 -7.57 6.86 7.04
C GLU A 133 -8.29 6.92 5.68
N LEU A 134 -8.01 6.00 4.75
CA LEU A 134 -8.68 5.99 3.43
C LEU A 134 -10.20 5.87 3.49
N PHE A 135 -10.77 5.39 4.60
CA PHE A 135 -12.22 5.24 4.77
C PHE A 135 -12.78 5.87 6.05
N SER A 136 -11.97 6.00 7.10
CA SER A 136 -12.43 6.49 8.41
C SER A 136 -12.24 7.98 8.62
N THR A 137 -11.51 8.69 7.75
CA THR A 137 -11.47 10.16 7.79
C THR A 137 -12.85 10.73 7.38
N PRO A 138 -13.53 11.50 8.24
CA PRO A 138 -14.85 12.04 7.93
C PRO A 138 -14.83 12.93 6.68
N GLY A 139 -15.74 12.69 5.74
CA GLY A 139 -15.89 13.51 4.52
C GLY A 139 -14.77 13.32 3.48
N ALA A 140 -13.91 12.31 3.63
CA ALA A 140 -12.81 12.06 2.71
C ALA A 140 -13.29 11.68 1.30
N ASP A 141 -12.63 12.26 0.29
CA ASP A 141 -12.86 11.99 -1.13
C ASP A 141 -12.36 10.60 -1.57
N THR A 142 -11.64 9.90 -0.71
CA THR A 142 -11.25 8.49 -0.89
C THR A 142 -12.37 7.50 -0.62
N ILE A 143 -13.38 7.85 0.21
CA ILE A 143 -14.48 6.95 0.60
C ILE A 143 -15.24 6.38 -0.61
N PRO A 144 -15.63 7.18 -1.62
CA PRO A 144 -16.29 6.66 -2.82
C PRO A 144 -15.40 5.69 -3.61
N ILE A 145 -14.09 5.93 -3.66
CA ILE A 145 -13.12 5.09 -4.37
C ILE A 145 -12.99 3.74 -3.65
N VAL A 146 -12.83 3.74 -2.33
CA VAL A 146 -12.80 2.52 -1.50
C VAL A 146 -14.09 1.72 -1.66
N ASN A 147 -15.25 2.39 -1.65
CA ASN A 147 -16.54 1.74 -1.87
C ASN A 147 -16.60 1.07 -3.25
N LYS A 148 -16.19 1.78 -4.31
CA LYS A 148 -16.13 1.25 -5.68
C LYS A 148 -15.24 0.00 -5.75
N PHE A 149 -14.02 0.07 -5.25
CA PHE A 149 -13.08 -1.06 -5.32
C PHE A 149 -13.50 -2.24 -4.43
N SER A 150 -14.14 -1.99 -3.28
CA SER A 150 -14.73 -3.07 -2.45
C SER A 150 -15.90 -3.79 -3.14
N GLY A 151 -16.63 -3.09 -4.01
CA GLY A 151 -17.73 -3.64 -4.80
C GLY A 151 -17.23 -4.42 -6.02
N ASP A 152 -16.24 -3.87 -6.71
CA ASP A 152 -15.80 -4.32 -8.03
C ASP A 152 -14.29 -4.56 -8.08
N GLN A 153 -13.90 -5.83 -8.10
CA GLN A 153 -12.50 -6.24 -8.22
C GLN A 153 -11.88 -5.84 -9.57
N ILE A 154 -12.67 -5.84 -10.64
CA ILE A 154 -12.17 -5.49 -11.97
C ILE A 154 -11.86 -4.00 -12.04
N ALA A 155 -12.69 -3.16 -11.42
CA ALA A 155 -12.41 -1.72 -11.32
C ALA A 155 -11.09 -1.43 -10.60
N PHE A 156 -10.78 -2.18 -9.55
CA PHE A 156 -9.51 -2.10 -8.84
C PHE A 156 -8.33 -2.60 -9.70
N LEU A 157 -8.43 -3.80 -10.29
CA LEU A 157 -7.33 -4.42 -11.02
C LEU A 157 -6.99 -3.73 -12.34
N LYS A 158 -7.91 -2.95 -12.93
CA LYS A 158 -7.67 -2.19 -14.18
C LYS A 158 -6.81 -0.93 -14.01
N LEU A 159 -6.61 -0.47 -12.79
CA LEU A 159 -5.85 0.76 -12.50
C LEU A 159 -4.38 0.52 -12.16
N GLN A 160 -3.95 -0.75 -12.16
CA GLN A 160 -2.56 -1.16 -11.92
C GLN A 160 -1.87 -1.40 -13.27
#